data_AF-A0A3N8PXI0-F1
#
_entry.id   AF-A0A3N8PXI0-F1
#
_cell.length_a   1.000
_cell.length_b   1.000
_cell.length_c   1.000
_cell.angle_alpha   90.00
_cell.angle_beta   90.00
_cell.angle_gamma   90.00
#
_symmetry.space_group_name_H-M   'P 1'
#
loop_
_entity.id
_entity.type
_entity.pdbx_description
1 polymer ?
#
loop_
_entity_poly.entity_id
_entity_poly.type
_entity_poly.pdbx_seq_one_letter_code
_entity_poly.pdbx_strand_id
1 'polypeptide(L)'
;MERNTMRVPDVAVLAAGPFAMPDDGSVLRLADPRDRQVIADALRALLRERAEALAFAMRMADQCGRPRPDAADFALTDIIRLARIVERIERDAVAKRAAMPADAR
;
A
#
# COMPACT_ATOMS: atom_id res chain seq x y z
N MET A 1 38.23 -44.33 -13.72
CA MET A 1 37.67 -43.57 -14.85
C MET A 1 36.20 -43.95 -14.88
N GLU A 2 35.18 -43.09 -14.79
CA GLU A 2 34.99 -41.65 -15.02
C GLU A 2 34.12 -41.06 -13.90
N ARG A 3 34.34 -39.78 -13.56
CA ARG A 3 33.45 -39.02 -12.67
C ARG A 3 32.34 -38.42 -13.53
N ASN A 4 31.12 -38.96 -13.42
CA ASN A 4 29.96 -38.42 -14.10
C ASN A 4 29.51 -37.13 -13.39
N THR A 5 29.99 -35.99 -13.88
CA THR A 5 29.54 -34.65 -13.48
C THR A 5 28.16 -34.38 -14.07
N MET A 6 27.13 -34.56 -13.27
CA MET A 6 25.78 -34.09 -13.58
C MET A 6 25.81 -32.54 -13.58
N ARG A 7 25.80 -31.94 -14.77
CA ARG A 7 25.68 -30.50 -14.97
C ARG A 7 24.30 -30.03 -14.51
N VAL A 8 24.28 -29.15 -13.52
CA VAL A 8 23.13 -28.30 -13.21
C VAL A 8 22.94 -27.32 -14.37
N PRO A 9 21.75 -27.16 -14.95
CA PRO A 9 21.53 -26.12 -15.94
C PRO A 9 21.53 -24.74 -15.26
N ASP A 10 22.35 -23.88 -15.86
CA ASP A 10 22.56 -22.46 -15.62
C ASP A 10 21.22 -21.72 -15.41
N VAL A 11 20.95 -21.30 -14.17
CA VAL A 11 19.92 -20.29 -13.92
C VAL A 11 20.53 -18.98 -14.38
N ALA A 12 20.08 -18.52 -15.55
CA ALA A 12 20.43 -17.22 -16.08
C ALA A 12 20.25 -16.15 -14.98
N VAL A 13 21.38 -15.68 -14.45
CA VAL A 13 21.43 -14.46 -13.66
C VAL A 13 20.93 -13.36 -14.57
N LEU A 14 19.72 -12.88 -14.32
CA LEU A 14 19.22 -11.65 -14.91
C LEU A 14 20.19 -10.55 -14.49
N ALA A 15 21.04 -10.16 -15.42
CA ALA A 15 21.96 -9.04 -15.26
C ALA A 15 21.12 -7.78 -14.98
N ALA A 16 21.12 -7.37 -13.71
CA ALA A 16 20.73 -6.03 -13.33
C ALA A 16 21.72 -5.07 -14.00
N GLY A 17 21.30 -4.43 -15.09
CA GLY A 17 22.08 -3.39 -15.74
C GLY A 17 22.27 -2.17 -14.81
N PRO A 18 23.28 -1.32 -15.05
CA PRO A 18 23.73 -0.30 -14.11
C PRO A 18 22.81 0.93 -13.97
N PHE A 19 21.53 0.81 -14.34
CA PHE A 19 20.62 1.96 -14.51
C PHE A 19 19.26 1.82 -13.80
N ALA A 20 19.11 0.95 -12.81
CA ALA A 20 18.00 1.08 -11.87
C ALA A 20 18.43 2.05 -10.75
N MET A 21 18.11 3.33 -10.96
CA MET A 21 18.25 4.42 -9.99
C MET A 21 17.79 4.00 -8.59
N PRO A 22 18.38 4.56 -7.51
CA PRO A 22 17.89 4.32 -6.17
C PRO A 22 16.40 4.67 -6.12
N ASP A 23 15.58 3.67 -5.81
CA ASP A 23 14.20 3.84 -5.38
C ASP A 23 14.19 4.98 -4.35
N ASP A 24 13.39 6.02 -4.59
CA ASP A 24 13.40 7.30 -3.88
C ASP A 24 12.84 7.20 -2.44
N GLY A 25 13.01 6.03 -1.81
CA GLY A 25 12.77 5.79 -0.39
C GLY A 25 11.29 5.74 0.01
N SER A 26 10.37 5.99 -0.91
CA SER A 26 8.95 5.80 -0.69
C SER A 26 8.57 4.40 -1.15
N VAL A 27 8.55 3.43 -0.24
CA VAL A 27 8.02 2.06 -0.46
C VAL A 27 6.61 2.08 -1.10
N LEU A 28 5.87 3.18 -0.96
CA LEU A 28 4.54 3.39 -1.53
C LEU A 28 4.50 4.18 -2.85
N ARG A 29 5.66 4.54 -3.43
CA ARG A 29 5.81 5.34 -4.67
C ARG A 29 4.72 6.40 -4.89
N LEU A 30 4.44 7.21 -3.86
CA LEU A 30 3.31 8.16 -3.87
C LEU A 30 3.54 9.38 -4.78
N ALA A 31 4.55 9.37 -5.65
CA ALA A 31 4.81 10.46 -6.59
C ALA A 31 3.84 10.45 -7.78
N ASP A 32 3.39 9.27 -8.23
CA ASP A 32 2.44 9.14 -9.34
C ASP A 32 0.98 9.29 -8.82
N PRO A 33 0.14 10.15 -9.43
CA PRO A 33 -1.28 10.23 -9.09
C PRO A 33 -2.05 8.90 -9.23
N ARG A 34 -1.65 8.04 -10.18
CA ARG A 34 -2.27 6.71 -10.36
C ARG A 34 -1.99 5.80 -9.17
N ASP A 35 -0.75 5.78 -8.70
CA ASP A 35 -0.35 4.98 -7.54
C ASP A 35 -1.09 5.46 -6.28
N ARG A 36 -1.22 6.78 -6.10
CA ARG A 36 -2.02 7.37 -5.00
C ARG A 36 -3.49 6.96 -5.07
N GLN A 37 -4.08 6.94 -6.27
CA GLN A 37 -5.46 6.49 -6.46
C GLN A 37 -5.63 5.01 -6.10
N VAL A 38 -4.74 4.14 -6.58
CA VAL A 38 -4.76 2.70 -6.26
C VAL A 38 -4.69 2.48 -4.75
N ILE A 39 -3.80 3.21 -4.07
CA ILE A 39 -3.64 3.11 -2.61
C ILE A 39 -4.88 3.63 -1.89
N ALA A 40 -5.48 4.73 -2.35
CA ALA A 40 -6.72 5.25 -1.77
C ALA A 40 -7.87 4.22 -1.89
N ASP A 41 -8.00 3.56 -3.03
CA ASP A 41 -9.01 2.53 -3.26
C ASP A 41 -8.74 1.27 -2.42
N ALA A 42 -7.49 0.85 -2.30
CA ALA A 42 -7.09 -0.24 -1.42
C ALA A 42 -7.40 0.06 0.06
N LEU A 43 -7.13 1.29 0.53
CA LEU A 43 -7.45 1.70 1.90
C LEU A 43 -8.96 1.75 2.15
N ARG A 44 -9.76 2.15 1.16
CA ARG A 44 -11.24 2.10 1.26
C ARG A 44 -11.76 0.67 1.35
N ALA A 45 -11.24 -0.23 0.51
CA ALA A 45 -11.61 -1.64 0.54
C ALA A 45 -11.23 -2.27 1.89
N LEU A 46 -9.99 -2.05 2.34
CA LEU A 46 -9.49 -2.57 3.62
C LEU A 46 -10.28 -2.03 4.81
N LEU A 47 -10.63 -0.74 4.80
CA LEU A 47 -11.45 -0.13 5.85
C LEU A 47 -12.80 -0.84 5.96
N ARG A 48 -13.45 -1.12 4.83
CA ARG A 48 -14.73 -1.81 4.78
C ARG A 48 -14.62 -3.23 5.33
N GLU A 49 -13.68 -4.01 4.84
CA GLU A 49 -13.47 -5.40 5.27
C GLU A 49 -13.18 -5.49 6.78
N ARG A 50 -12.32 -4.60 7.29
CA ARG A 50 -11.95 -4.57 8.71
C ARG A 50 -13.09 -4.09 9.59
N ALA A 51 -13.91 -3.14 9.13
CA ALA A 51 -15.10 -2.70 9.84
C ALA A 51 -16.15 -3.83 9.92
N GLU A 52 -16.32 -4.60 8.85
CA GLU A 52 -17.20 -5.79 8.84
C GLU A 52 -16.68 -6.86 9.82
N ALA A 53 -15.37 -7.09 9.86
CA ALA A 53 -14.74 -8.01 10.81
C ALA A 53 -14.93 -7.56 12.28
N LEU A 54 -14.78 -6.26 12.56
CA LEU A 54 -15.07 -5.70 13.89
C LEU A 54 -16.53 -5.92 14.27
N ALA A 55 -17.47 -5.65 13.36
CA ALA A 55 -18.89 -5.87 13.62
C ALA A 55 -19.21 -7.34 13.94
N PHE A 56 -18.54 -8.29 13.26
CA PHE A 56 -18.65 -9.71 13.60
C PHE A 56 -18.09 -10.00 14.99
N ALA A 57 -16.91 -9.49 15.31
CA ALA A 57 -16.27 -9.69 16.61
C ALA A 57 -17.08 -9.09 17.76
N MET A 58 -17.70 -7.92 17.57
CA MET A 58 -18.62 -7.32 18.54
C MET A 58 -19.83 -8.21 18.80
N ARG A 59 -20.47 -8.76 17.76
CA ARG A 59 -21.60 -9.70 17.92
C ARG A 59 -21.18 -10.96 18.67
N MET A 60 -20.00 -11.51 18.37
CA MET A 60 -19.47 -12.67 19.09
C MET A 60 -19.18 -12.34 20.55
N ALA A 61 -18.59 -11.17 20.83
CA ALA A 61 -18.32 -10.72 22.20
C ALA A 61 -19.62 -10.60 23.00
N ASP A 62 -20.66 -10.02 22.41
CA ASP A 62 -21.99 -9.90 23.02
C ASP A 62 -22.60 -11.27 23.35
N GLN A 63 -22.54 -12.21 22.41
CA GLN A 63 -23.07 -13.57 22.58
C GLN A 63 -22.33 -14.36 23.67
N CYS A 64 -21.01 -14.17 23.76
CA CYS A 64 -20.17 -14.90 24.73
C CYS A 64 -20.01 -14.16 26.07
N GLY A 65 -20.62 -12.99 26.27
CA GLY A 65 -20.44 -12.18 27.48
C GLY A 65 -19.00 -11.72 27.69
N ARG A 66 -18.27 -11.48 26.59
CA ARG A 66 -16.86 -11.04 26.60
C ARG A 66 -16.76 -9.52 26.41
N PRO A 67 -15.65 -8.88 26.82
CA PRO A 67 -15.39 -7.49 26.48
C PRO A 67 -15.44 -7.27 24.96
N ARG A 68 -16.04 -6.15 24.53
CA ARG A 68 -16.07 -5.77 23.12
C ARG A 68 -14.68 -5.31 22.67
N PRO A 69 -14.20 -5.73 21.49
CA PRO A 69 -12.97 -5.21 20.92
C PRO A 69 -13.14 -3.74 20.49
N ASP A 70 -12.04 -3.00 20.49
CA ASP A 70 -11.98 -1.62 20.02
C ASP A 70 -11.68 -1.54 18.51
N ALA A 71 -11.97 -0.39 17.90
CA ALA A 71 -11.63 -0.09 16.52
C ALA A 71 -10.11 -0.16 16.25
N ALA A 72 -9.28 0.14 17.26
CA ALA A 72 -7.83 -0.01 17.17
C ALA A 72 -7.39 -1.47 17.00
N ASP A 73 -8.10 -2.43 17.60
CA ASP A 73 -7.80 -3.87 17.46
C ASP A 73 -7.97 -4.36 16.01
N PHE A 74 -8.73 -3.61 15.20
CA PHE A 74 -8.97 -3.86 13.77
C PHE A 74 -8.26 -2.85 12.86
N ALA A 75 -7.34 -2.05 13.40
CA ALA A 75 -6.56 -1.04 12.70
C ALA A 75 -7.38 0.05 11.98
N LEU A 76 -8.65 0.24 12.34
CA LEU A 76 -9.53 1.19 11.62
C LEU A 76 -9.01 2.62 11.75
N THR A 77 -8.51 2.99 12.93
CA THR A 77 -7.93 4.31 13.18
C THR A 77 -6.70 4.57 12.31
N ASP A 78 -5.83 3.56 12.14
CA ASP A 78 -4.63 3.67 11.32
C ASP A 78 -4.97 3.73 9.83
N ILE A 79 -5.93 2.93 9.36
CA ILE A 79 -6.39 2.95 7.97
C ILE A 79 -6.99 4.32 7.64
N ILE A 80 -7.84 4.88 8.50
CA ILE A 80 -8.41 6.23 8.33
C ILE A 80 -7.30 7.28 8.31
N ARG A 81 -6.31 7.17 9.19
CA ARG A 81 -5.17 8.09 9.23
C ARG A 81 -4.37 8.03 7.93
N LEU A 82 -4.07 6.84 7.43
CA LEU A 82 -3.36 6.64 6.16
C LEU A 82 -4.17 7.18 4.98
N ALA A 83 -5.48 6.93 4.93
CA ALA A 83 -6.35 7.44 3.87
C ALA A 83 -6.32 8.98 3.82
N ARG A 84 -6.39 9.65 4.98
CA ARG A 84 -6.27 11.11 5.06
C ARG A 84 -4.91 11.64 4.63
N ILE A 85 -3.83 10.91 4.90
CA ILE A 85 -2.48 11.28 4.44
C ILE A 85 -2.45 11.25 2.90
N VAL A 86 -2.95 10.17 2.29
CA VAL A 86 -3.01 10.03 0.82
C VAL A 86 -3.88 11.13 0.20
N GLU A 87 -5.06 11.39 0.76
CA GLU A 87 -5.95 12.48 0.30
C GLU A 87 -5.28 13.86 0.40
N ARG A 88 -4.51 14.10 1.46
CA ARG A 88 -3.77 15.36 1.62
C ARG A 88 -2.69 15.50 0.56
N ILE A 89 -1.91 14.45 0.32
CA ILE A 89 -0.86 14.46 -0.71
C ILE A 89 -1.46 14.75 -2.08
N GLU A 90 -2.59 14.13 -2.41
CA GLU A 90 -3.27 14.39 -3.68
C GLU A 90 -3.77 15.83 -3.81
N ARG A 91 -4.39 16.38 -2.75
CA ARG A 91 -4.81 17.79 -2.73
C ARG A 91 -3.64 18.75 -2.91
N ASP A 92 -2.53 18.50 -2.24
CA ASP A 92 -1.32 19.33 -2.32
C ASP A 92 -0.70 19.24 -3.74
N ALA A 93 -0.72 18.06 -4.37
CA ALA A 93 -0.27 17.87 -5.75
C ALA A 93 -1.16 18.61 -6.77
N VAL A 94 -2.48 18.57 -6.58
CA VAL A 94 -3.44 19.31 -7.42
C VAL A 94 -3.24 20.81 -7.28
N ALA A 95 -3.08 21.32 -6.04
CA ALA A 95 -2.82 22.73 -5.79
C ALA A 95 -1.51 23.19 -6.44
N LYS A 96 -0.44 22.38 -6.34
CA LYS A 96 0.85 22.66 -6.99
C LYS A 96 0.71 22.74 -8.51
N ARG A 97 -0.06 21.84 -9.14
CA ARG A 97 -0.31 21.85 -10.58
C ARG A 97 -1.10 23.08 -11.02
N ALA A 98 -2.08 23.52 -10.22
CA ALA A 98 -2.87 24.72 -10.50
C ALA A 98 -2.06 26.03 -10.35
N ALA A 99 -1.05 26.04 -9.48
CA ALA A 99 -0.17 27.19 -9.27
C ALA A 99 0.95 27.33 -10.32
N MET A 100 1.17 26.32 -11.17
CA MET A 100 2.12 26.42 -12.28
C MET A 100 1.44 27.17 -13.44
N PRO A 101 1.98 28.33 -13.90
CA PRO A 101 1.36 29.10 -14.97
C PRO A 101 1.37 28.28 -16.27
N ALA A 102 0.29 28.40 -17.06
CA ALA A 102 0.10 27.71 -18.33
C ALA A 102 0.96 28.25 -19.49
N ASP A 103 2.10 28.89 -19.19
CA ASP A 103 2.97 29.50 -20.20
C ASP A 103 4.20 28.63 -20.47
N ALA A 104 4.09 27.82 -21.52
CA ALA A 104 5.16 27.50 -22.48
C ALA A 104 4.63 26.50 -23.53
N ARG A 105 3.80 26.97 -24.46
CA ARG A 105 3.72 26.42 -25.82
C ARG A 105 3.40 27.53 -26.81
#